data_AF-A0A0D8HH14-F1
#
_entry.id   AF-A0A0D8HH14-F1
#
_cell.length_a   1.000
_cell.length_b   1.000
_cell.length_c   1.000
_cell.angle_alpha   90.00
_cell.angle_beta   90.00
_cell.angle_gamma   90.00
#
_symmetry.space_group_name_H-M   'P 1'
#
loop_
_entity.id
_entity.type
_entity.pdbx_description
1 polymer ?
#
loop_
_entity_poly.entity_id
_entity_poly.type
_entity_poly.pdbx_seq_one_letter_code
_entity_poly.pdbx_strand_id
1 'polypeptide(L)' 'MFIRETPTVNKKTGVSYSKYQLVESYRCEKGPRQRIVMTLTELDLDKSLWPALANAIANAIT' A
#
# COMPACT_ATOMS: atom_id res chain seq x y z
N MET A 1 9.42 0.13 3.39
CA MET A 1 7.99 0.27 3.03
C MET A 1 7.60 -0.89 2.11
N PHE A 2 6.32 -1.16 1.88
CA PHE A 2 5.85 -2.19 0.93
C PHE A 2 4.49 -1.81 0.34
N ILE A 3 4.14 -2.40 -0.82
CA ILE A 3 2.80 -2.24 -1.41
C ILE A 3 1.86 -3.29 -0.84
N ARG A 4 0.69 -2.85 -0.38
CA ARG A 4 -0.39 -3.71 0.09
C ARG A 4 -1.62 -3.54 -0.80
N GLU A 5 -2.14 -4.65 -1.28
CA GLU A 5 -3.48 -4.73 -1.86
C GLU A 5 -4.52 -4.83 -0.75
N THR A 6 -5.58 -4.04 -0.83
CA THR A 6 -6.71 -4.09 0.10
C THR A 6 -8.01 -4.24 -0.69
N PRO A 7 -8.64 -5.41 -0.68
CA PRO A 7 -9.96 -5.57 -1.29
C PRO A 7 -10.95 -4.67 -0.54
N THR A 8 -11.73 -3.92 -1.30
CA THR A 8 -12.70 -2.95 -0.80
C THR A 8 -14.01 -3.12 -1.54
N VAL A 9 -15.12 -2.90 -0.85
CA VAL A 9 -16.46 -2.91 -1.45
C VAL A 9 -17.02 -1.49 -1.38
N ASN A 10 -17.47 -0.97 -2.52
CA ASN A 10 -18.23 0.26 -2.55
C ASN A 10 -19.57 0.04 -1.87
N LYS A 11 -19.78 0.63 -0.69
CA LYS A 11 -21.00 0.44 0.11
C LYS A 11 -22.29 0.92 -0.59
N LYS A 12 -22.19 1.83 -1.55
CA LYS A 12 -23.35 2.38 -2.28
C LYS A 12 -23.75 1.50 -3.46
N THR A 13 -22.78 1.00 -4.22
CA THR A 13 -23.02 0.26 -5.47
C THR A 13 -22.84 -1.25 -5.33
N GLY A 14 -22.24 -1.73 -4.24
CA GLY A 14 -21.89 -3.14 -4.02
C GLY A 14 -20.68 -3.62 -4.83
N VAL A 15 -20.06 -2.75 -5.64
CA VAL A 15 -18.95 -3.13 -6.52
C VAL A 15 -17.66 -3.34 -5.71
N SER A 16 -17.03 -4.50 -5.90
CA SER A 16 -15.72 -4.83 -5.35
C SER A 16 -14.60 -4.22 -6.18
N TYR A 17 -13.60 -3.64 -5.52
CA TYR A 17 -12.39 -3.10 -6.14
C TYR A 17 -11.19 -3.31 -5.22
N SER A 18 -10.00 -3.42 -5.81
CA SER A 18 -8.75 -3.42 -5.05
C SER A 18 -8.23 -1.99 -4.95
N LYS A 19 -7.84 -1.57 -3.74
CA LYS A 19 -6.99 -0.38 -3.56
C LYS A 19 -5.58 -0.82 -3.23
N TYR A 20 -4.60 -0.11 -3.76
CA TYR A 20 -3.19 -0.34 -3.45
C TYR A 20 -2.67 0.78 -2.54
N GLN A 21 -1.83 0.42 -1.58
CA GLN A 21 -1.32 1.35 -0.57
C GLN A 21 0.17 1.15 -0.37
N LEU A 22 0.92 2.25 -0.26
CA LEU A 22 2.28 2.22 0.27
C LEU A 22 2.19 2.22 1.80
N VAL A 23 2.72 1.17 2.41
CA VAL A 23 2.69 0.96 3.86
C VAL A 23 4.10 1.02 4.42
N GLU A 24 4.26 1.77 5.50
CA GLU A 24 5.49 1.82 6.28
C GLU A 24 5.35 1.01 7.56
N SER A 25 6.31 0.13 7.81
CA SER A 25 6.48 -0.55 9.08
C SER A 25 7.43 0.24 9.96
N TYR A 26 6.99 0.61 11.16
CA TYR A 26 7.80 1.33 12.14
C TYR A 26 7.74 0.64 13.50
N ARG A 27 8.74 0.84 14.35
CA ARG A 27 8.76 0.30 15.72
C ARG A 27 8.17 1.32 16.68
N CYS A 28 7.30 0.87 17.57
CA CYS A 28 6.86 1.65 18.72
C CYS A 28 7.09 0.83 20.00
N GLU A 29 6.90 1.46 21.17
CA GLU A 29 7.07 0.81 22.48
C GLU A 29 6.27 -0.48 22.62
N LYS A 30 5.08 -0.54 21.99
CA LYS A 30 4.19 -1.72 22.00
C LYS A 30 4.46 -2.71 20.86
N GLY A 31 5.61 -2.61 20.19
CA GLY A 31 6.03 -3.49 19.10
C GLY A 31 5.92 -2.88 17.69
N PRO A 32 6.05 -3.68 16.63
CA PRO A 32 5.96 -3.20 15.26
C PRO A 32 4.53 -2.74 14.93
N ARG A 33 4.43 -1.61 14.23
CA ARG A 33 3.18 -1.03 13.73
C ARG A 33 3.32 -0.70 12.25
N GLN A 34 2.18 -0.55 11.59
CA GLN A 34 2.10 -0.18 10.19
C GLN A 34 1.29 1.11 10.06
N ARG A 35 1.77 2.06 9.25
CA ARG A 35 1.00 3.23 8.83
C ARG A 35 0.89 3.29 7.32
N ILE A 36 -0.23 3.80 6.82
CA ILE A 36 -0.42 4.07 5.40
C ILE A 36 0.31 5.38 5.10
N VAL A 37 1.28 5.33 4.20
CA VAL A 37 2.01 6.51 3.71
C VAL A 37 1.19 7.20 2.62
N MET A 38 0.70 6.43 1.66
CA MET A 38 -0.17 6.93 0.59
C MET A 38 -1.01 5.82 -0.06
N THR A 39 -2.07 6.23 -0.78
CA THR A 39 -2.92 5.34 -1.59
C THR A 39 -2.55 5.50 -3.06
N LEU A 40 -2.32 4.40 -3.76
CA LEU A 40 -1.86 4.34 -5.15
C LEU A 40 -3.01 4.12 -6.15
N THR A 41 -4.26 4.03 -5.68
CA THR A 41 -5.48 3.79 -6.49
C THR A 41 -5.44 2.49 -7.29
N GLU A 42 -5.01 2.52 -8.56
CA GLU A 42 -4.83 1.36 -9.44
C GLU A 42 -3.34 1.07 -9.65
N LEU A 43 -3.00 -0.22 -9.71
CA LEU A 43 -1.64 -0.67 -9.91
C LEU A 43 -1.64 -1.83 -10.91
N ASP A 44 -1.53 -1.49 -12.18
CA ASP A 44 -1.31 -2.45 -13.26
C ASP A 44 0.19 -2.77 -13.38
N LEU A 45 0.71 -3.43 -12.35
CA LEU A 45 2.11 -3.83 -12.27
C LEU A 45 2.19 -5.22 -11.63
N ASP A 46 3.01 -6.09 -12.23
CA ASP A 46 3.25 -7.43 -11.70
C ASP A 46 3.70 -7.38 -10.23
N LYS A 47 3.14 -8.29 -9.41
CA LYS A 47 3.42 -8.35 -7.96
C LYS A 47 4.91 -8.55 -7.65
N SER A 48 5.67 -9.19 -8.53
CA SER A 48 7.12 -9.35 -8.41
C SER A 48 7.88 -8.03 -8.44
N LEU A 49 7.33 -6.99 -9.08
CA LEU A 49 7.93 -5.66 -9.20
C LEU A 49 7.51 -4.71 -8.06
N TRP A 50 6.55 -5.10 -7.22
CA TRP A 50 6.07 -4.26 -6.13
C TRP A 50 7.14 -3.86 -5.11
N PRO A 51 8.12 -4.73 -4.74
CA PRO A 51 9.21 -4.31 -3.88
C PRO A 51 10.07 -3.20 -4.51
N ALA A 52 10.34 -3.30 -5.83
CA ALA A 52 11.10 -2.28 -6.55
C ALA A 52 10.33 -0.96 -6.60
N LEU A 53 9.03 -1.00 -6.90
CA LEU A 53 8.18 0.20 -6.88
C LEU A 53 8.10 0.83 -5.48
N ALA A 54 7.92 0.01 -4.43
CA ALA A 54 7.90 0.50 -3.05
C ALA A 54 9.19 1.24 -2.67
N ASN A 55 10.34 0.69 -3.08
CA ASN A 55 11.65 1.32 -2.85
C ASN A 55 11.80 2.62 -3.65
N ALA A 56 11.39 2.63 -4.92
CA ALA A 56 11.45 3.82 -5.77
C ALA A 56 10.62 4.98 -5.20
N ILE A 57 9.38 4.69 -4.77
CA ILE A 57 8.50 5.71 -4.16
C ILE A 57 9.07 6.16 -2.81
N ALA A 58 9.54 5.23 -1.96
CA ALA A 58 10.13 5.57 -0.67
C ALA A 58 11.32 6.52 -0.79
N ASN A 59 12.21 6.28 -1.77
CA ASN A 59 13.36 7.15 -2.05
C ASN A 59 12.98 8.51 -2.62
N ALA A 60 11.82 8.64 -3.27
CA ALA A 60 11.38 9.91 -3.84
C ALA A 60 10.71 10.83 -2.80
N ILE A 61 10.24 10.29 -1.68
CA ILE A 61 9.49 11.02 -0.65
C ILE A 61 10.29 11.23 0.66
N THR A 62 11.46 10.62 0.78
CA THR A 62 12.35 10.69 1.96
C THR A 62 13.64 11.41 1.58
#